data_AF-A0A353T2W4-F1
#
_entry.id   AF-A0A353T2W4-F1
#
_cell.length_a   1.000
_cell.length_b   1.000
_cell.length_c   1.000
_cell.angle_alpha   90.00
_cell.angle_beta   90.00
_cell.angle_gamma   90.00
#
_symmetry.space_group_name_H-M   'P 1'
#
loop_
_entity.id
_entity.type
_entity.pdbx_description
1 polymer ?
#
loop_
_entity_poly.entity_id
_entity_poly.type
_entity_poly.pdbx_seq_one_letter_code
_entity_poly.pdbx_strand_id
1 'polypeptide(L)' 'MAELESIEEYQQLLNKIPGVLSSRIITDDHSNITDVHVLSTTNRGPKQIVRDVQSAMLAKY' A
#
# COMPACT_ATOMS: atom_id res chain seq x y z
N MET A 1 -12.97 14.51 -6.23
CA MET A 1 -13.53 13.30 -5.59
C MET A 1 -12.90 12.02 -6.12
N ALA A 2 -12.65 11.89 -7.44
CA ALA A 2 -12.07 10.66 -8.04
C ALA A 2 -10.65 10.25 -7.55
N GLU A 3 -9.79 11.18 -7.14
CA GLU A 3 -8.41 10.84 -6.68
C GLU A 3 -8.38 10.22 -5.28
N LEU A 4 -9.27 10.65 -4.36
CA LEU A 4 -9.37 10.07 -3.02
C LEU A 4 -9.90 8.63 -3.06
N GLU A 5 -10.88 8.35 -3.94
CA GLU A 5 -11.38 6.98 -4.16
C GLU A 5 -10.25 6.03 -4.60
N SER A 6 -9.35 6.50 -5.45
CA SER A 6 -8.21 5.70 -5.93
C SER A 6 -7.22 5.34 -4.81
N ILE A 7 -6.94 6.28 -3.89
CA ILE A 7 -6.05 6.03 -2.75
C ILE A 7 -6.65 4.99 -1.79
N GLU A 8 -7.94 5.10 -1.52
CA GLU A 8 -8.61 4.17 -0.62
C GLU A 8 -8.64 2.75 -1.20
N GLU A 9 -8.85 2.61 -2.51
CA GLU A 9 -8.73 1.32 -3.20
C GLU A 9 -7.32 0.72 -3.12
N TYR A 10 -6.28 1.54 -3.26
CA TYR A 10 -4.90 1.09 -3.12
C TYR A 10 -4.63 0.56 -1.71
N GLN A 11 -5.05 1.28 -0.67
CA GLN A 11 -4.91 0.82 0.71
C GLN A 11 -5.70 -0.46 0.97
N GLN A 12 -6.93 -0.57 0.43
CA GLN A 12 -7.73 -1.79 0.51
C GLN A 12 -7.06 -2.97 -0.20
N LEU A 13 -6.39 -2.75 -1.32
CA LEU A 13 -5.59 -3.77 -2.00
C LEU A 13 -4.42 -4.22 -1.11
N LEU A 14 -3.65 -3.28 -0.57
CA LEU A 14 -2.48 -3.59 0.25
C LEU A 14 -2.87 -4.33 1.55
N ASN A 15 -4.01 -3.99 2.15
CA ASN A 15 -4.52 -4.66 3.34
C ASN A 15 -4.95 -6.12 3.09
N LYS A 16 -5.03 -6.57 1.82
CA LYS A 16 -5.27 -7.98 1.47
C LYS A 16 -3.98 -8.80 1.42
N ILE A 17 -2.81 -8.17 1.48
CA ILE A 17 -1.53 -8.86 1.47
C ILE A 17 -1.38 -9.64 2.79
N PRO A 18 -1.06 -10.95 2.77
CA PRO A 18 -0.93 -11.72 3.99
C PRO A 18 0.16 -11.16 4.92
N GLY A 19 -0.22 -10.85 6.15
CA GLY A 19 0.67 -10.26 7.16
C GLY A 19 0.66 -8.74 7.20
N VAL A 20 -0.01 -8.05 6.26
CA VAL A 20 -0.32 -6.63 6.40
C VAL A 20 -1.55 -6.46 7.30
N LEU A 21 -1.43 -5.64 8.33
CA LEU A 21 -2.52 -5.31 9.26
C LEU A 21 -3.24 -4.03 8.85
N SER A 22 -2.48 -3.05 8.36
CA SER A 22 -3.00 -1.78 7.89
C SER A 22 -1.96 -1.10 6.98
N SER A 23 -2.44 -0.25 6.08
CA SER A 23 -1.61 0.56 5.20
C SER A 23 -2.17 1.98 5.10
N ARG A 24 -1.27 2.93 4.89
CA ARG A 24 -1.59 4.33 4.64
C ARG A 24 -0.71 4.86 3.52
N ILE A 25 -1.34 5.54 2.56
CA ILE A 25 -0.65 6.24 1.48
C ILE A 25 -0.65 7.73 1.83
N ILE A 26 0.52 8.34 1.71
CA ILE A 26 0.72 9.78 1.89
C ILE A 26 0.95 10.40 0.53
N THR A 27 0.28 11.52 0.27
CA THR A 27 0.44 12.30 -0.95
C THR A 27 0.92 13.71 -0.63
N ASP A 28 1.62 14.32 -1.57
CA ASP A 28 1.95 15.74 -1.52
C ASP A 28 0.74 16.62 -1.93
N ASP A 29 0.95 17.94 -1.93
CA ASP A 29 -0.05 18.93 -2.34
C ASP A 29 -0.43 18.84 -3.83
N HIS A 30 0.32 18.07 -4.63
CA HIS A 30 0.08 17.81 -6.05
C HIS A 30 -0.49 16.41 -6.30
N SER A 31 -0.97 15.72 -5.26
CA SER A 31 -1.53 14.37 -5.32
C SER A 31 -0.54 13.28 -5.77
N ASN A 32 0.78 13.54 -5.73
CA ASN A 32 1.77 12.51 -5.97
C ASN A 32 1.96 11.67 -4.71
N ILE A 33 2.02 10.35 -4.87
CA ILE A 33 2.35 9.44 -3.75
C ILE A 33 3.81 9.68 -3.34
N THR A 34 4.02 10.09 -2.08
CA THR A 34 5.36 10.27 -1.51
C THR A 34 5.79 9.04 -0.72
N ASP A 35 4.86 8.47 0.06
CA ASP A 35 5.15 7.40 1.01
C ASP A 35 4.02 6.39 1.11
N VAL A 36 4.40 5.14 1.39
CA VAL A 36 3.49 4.06 1.75
C VAL A 36 3.92 3.49 3.09
N HIS A 37 3.13 3.76 4.12
CA HIS A 37 3.32 3.20 5.45
C HIS A 37 2.55 1.90 5.57
N VAL A 38 3.24 0.85 6.03
CA VAL A 38 2.65 -0.48 6.22
C VAL A 38 2.90 -0.94 7.65
N LEU A 39 1.83 -1.25 8.36
CA LEU A 39 1.90 -2.01 9.60
C LEU A 39 1.75 -3.49 9.27
N SER A 40 2.76 -4.29 9.58
CA SER A 40 2.74 -5.73 9.32
C SER A 40 3.01 -6.55 10.58
N THR A 41 2.65 -7.82 10.55
CA THR A 41 3.15 -8.82 11.50
C THR A 41 4.63 -9.10 11.25
N THR A 42 5.27 -9.82 12.17
CA THR A 42 6.68 -10.22 12.07
C THR A 42 6.90 -11.54 11.33
N ASN A 43 5.83 -12.18 10.83
CA ASN A 43 5.90 -13.47 10.12
C ASN A 43 6.58 -13.39 8.74
N ARG A 44 6.64 -12.20 8.14
CA ARG A 44 7.33 -11.94 6.87
C ARG A 44 8.42 -10.90 7.12
N GLY A 45 9.59 -11.10 6.50
CA GLY A 45 10.69 -10.14 6.62
C GLY A 45 10.35 -8.80 5.96
N PRO A 46 10.89 -7.65 6.43
CA PRO A 46 10.57 -6.33 5.87
C PRO A 46 10.78 -6.25 4.35
N LYS A 47 11.84 -6.88 3.82
CA LYS A 47 12.10 -6.93 2.38
C LYS A 47 11.03 -7.71 1.60
N GLN A 48 10.45 -8.76 2.18
CA GLN A 48 9.37 -9.52 1.54
C GLN A 48 8.09 -8.69 1.49
N ILE A 49 7.74 -7.99 2.57
CA ILE A 49 6.59 -7.09 2.59
C ILE A 49 6.70 -6.01 1.51
N VAL A 50 7.87 -5.37 1.38
CA VAL A 50 8.10 -4.38 0.31
C VAL A 50 7.89 -4.98 -1.07
N ARG A 51 8.36 -6.21 -1.30
CA ARG A 51 8.19 -6.91 -2.59
C ARG A 51 6.72 -7.25 -2.85
N ASP A 52 6.00 -7.74 -1.85
CA ASP A 52 4.59 -8.07 -1.98
C ASP A 52 3.75 -6.82 -2.32
N VAL A 53 4.04 -5.69 -1.66
CA VAL A 53 3.41 -4.39 -1.94
C VAL A 53 3.66 -3.96 -3.39
N GLN A 54 4.93 -4.00 -3.83
CA GLN A 54 5.29 -3.66 -5.21
C GLN A 54 4.60 -4.58 -6.22
N SER A 55 4.63 -5.89 -5.99
CA SER A 55 3.99 -6.87 -6.87
C SER A 55 2.48 -6.70 -6.93
N ALA A 56 1.81 -6.39 -5.81
CA ALA A 56 0.37 -6.16 -5.79
C ALA A 56 -0.03 -4.95 -6.63
N MET A 57 0.72 -3.84 -6.52
CA MET A 57 0.45 -2.64 -7.31
C MET A 57 0.66 -2.89 -8.80
N LEU A 58 1.81 -3.46 -9.19
CA LEU A 58 2.14 -3.77 -10.59
C LEU A 58 1.19 -4.78 -11.25
N ALA A 59 0.57 -5.66 -10.46
CA ALA A 59 -0.37 -6.64 -11.00
C ALA A 59 -1.76 -6.04 -11.28
N LYS A 60 -2.15 -4.98 -10.57
CA LYS A 60 -3.46 -4.34 -10.70
C LYS A 60 -3.44 -3.10 -11.61
N TYR A 61 -2.32 -2.38 -11.68
CA TYR A 61 -2.16 -1.10 -12.39
C TYR A 61 -0.85 -1.08 -13.20
#